data_AF-A0A7W0GZW3-F1
#
_entry.id   AF-A0A7W0GZW3-F1
#
_cell.length_a   1.000
_cell.length_b   1.000
_cell.length_c   1.000
_cell.angle_alpha   90.00
_cell.angle_beta   90.00
_cell.angle_gamma   90.00
#
_symmetry.space_group_name_H-M   'P 1'
#
loop_
_entity.id
_entity.type
_entity.pdbx_description
1 polymer ?
#
loop_
_entity_poly.entity_id
_entity_poly.type
_entity_poly.pdbx_seq_one_letter_code
_entity_poly.pdbx_strand_id
1 'polypeptide(L)' 'MNAKEWIAVYAEQLGIEPPTADELKGILDLAAEAAHASERIAAPVACWLSAKAGRSLEQSLALAREVTQAPGA' A
#
# COMPACT_ATOMS: atom_id res chain seq x y z
N MET A 1 -4.67 -21.99 4.01
CA MET A 1 -5.19 -20.64 3.74
C MET A 1 -4.15 -19.88 2.95
N ASN A 2 -4.51 -19.40 1.76
CA ASN A 2 -3.67 -18.51 0.95
C ASN A 2 -3.83 -17.04 1.38
N ALA A 3 -3.06 -16.13 0.78
CA ALA A 3 -3.08 -14.71 1.15
C ALA A 3 -4.46 -14.05 0.97
N LYS A 4 -5.17 -14.35 -0.11
CA LYS A 4 -6.50 -13.76 -0.39
C LYS A 4 -7.53 -14.23 0.64
N GLU A 5 -7.52 -15.51 0.97
CA GLU A 5 -8.38 -16.08 2.00
C GLU A 5 -8.11 -15.46 3.38
N TRP A 6 -6.83 -15.27 3.74
CA TRP A 6 -6.49 -14.64 5.01
C TRP A 6 -6.94 -13.18 5.08
N ILE A 7 -6.74 -12.41 4.00
CA ILE A 7 -7.17 -11.01 3.92
C ILE A 7 -8.69 -10.90 4.04
N ALA A 8 -9.45 -11.78 3.40
CA ALA A 8 -10.90 -11.80 3.49
C ALA A 8 -11.37 -12.04 4.93
N VAL A 9 -10.82 -13.05 5.61
CA VAL A 9 -11.14 -13.33 7.02
C VAL A 9 -10.73 -12.15 7.92
N TYR A 10 -9.58 -11.54 7.68
CA TYR A 10 -9.12 -10.42 8.49
C TYR A 10 -10.00 -9.17 8.31
N ALA A 11 -10.42 -8.86 7.09
CA ALA A 11 -11.34 -7.76 6.80
C ALA A 11 -12.70 -7.98 7.48
N GLU A 12 -13.21 -9.21 7.46
CA GLU A 12 -14.43 -9.60 8.18
C GLU A 12 -14.31 -9.33 9.70
N GLN A 13 -13.19 -9.71 10.32
CA GLN A 13 -12.95 -9.43 11.75
C GLN A 13 -12.84 -7.93 12.06
N LEU A 14 -12.40 -7.12 11.09
CA LEU A 14 -12.37 -5.66 11.19
C LEU A 14 -13.72 -5.00 10.92
N GLY A 15 -14.71 -5.75 10.41
CA GLY A 15 -16.03 -5.23 10.04
C GLY A 15 -16.02 -4.37 8.78
N ILE A 16 -15.08 -4.62 7.86
CA ILE A 16 -14.94 -3.90 6.59
C ILE A 16 -14.87 -4.87 5.41
N GLU A 17 -15.13 -4.36 4.21
CA GLU A 17 -14.98 -5.16 2.99
C GLU A 17 -13.48 -5.39 2.68
N PRO A 18 -13.10 -6.60 2.21
CA PRO A 18 -11.77 -6.81 1.69
C PRO A 18 -11.53 -6.00 0.41
N PRO A 19 -10.27 -5.67 0.08
CA PRO A 19 -9.98 -4.90 -1.13
C PRO A 19 -10.41 -5.67 -2.39
N THR A 20 -10.91 -4.94 -3.37
CA THR A 20 -11.08 -5.42 -4.75
C THR A 20 -9.73 -5.82 -5.36
N ALA A 21 -9.78 -6.50 -6.51
CA ALA A 21 -8.55 -6.89 -7.22
C ALA A 21 -7.68 -5.68 -7.61
N ASP A 22 -8.31 -4.58 -8.02
CA ASP A 22 -7.62 -3.36 -8.44
C ASP A 22 -7.04 -2.62 -7.24
N GLU A 23 -7.75 -2.56 -6.13
CA GLU A 23 -7.23 -2.00 -4.87
C GLU A 23 -6.06 -2.82 -4.34
N LEU A 24 -6.17 -4.15 -4.34
CA LEU A 24 -5.08 -5.03 -3.93
C LEU A 24 -3.84 -4.79 -4.80
N LYS A 25 -4.02 -4.66 -6.13
CA LYS A 25 -2.93 -4.32 -7.04
C LYS A 25 -2.31 -2.97 -6.68
N GLY A 26 -3.12 -1.93 -6.45
CA GLY A 26 -2.61 -0.60 -6.08
C GLY A 26 -1.87 -0.58 -4.73
N ILE A 27 -2.34 -1.35 -3.74
CA ILE A 27 -1.65 -1.52 -2.45
C ILE A 27 -0.27 -2.17 -2.67
N LEU A 28 -0.20 -3.21 -3.50
CA LEU A 28 1.06 -3.91 -3.78
C LEU A 28 2.02 -3.05 -4.61
N ASP A 29 1.52 -2.26 -5.56
CA ASP A 29 2.32 -1.34 -6.36
C ASP A 29 2.96 -0.26 -5.46
N LEU A 30 2.18 0.34 -4.54
CA LEU A 30 2.69 1.31 -3.57
C LEU A 30 3.74 0.69 -2.63
N ALA A 31 3.45 -0.50 -2.10
CA ALA A 31 4.37 -1.22 -1.24
C ALA A 31 5.69 -1.54 -1.96
N ALA A 32 5.62 -1.99 -3.21
CA ALA A 32 6.78 -2.31 -4.03
C ALA A 32 7.63 -1.06 -4.31
N GLU A 33 7.02 0.05 -4.71
CA GLU A 33 7.72 1.33 -4.94
C GLU A 33 8.51 1.75 -3.69
N ALA A 34 7.84 1.80 -2.53
CA ALA A 34 8.47 2.21 -1.28
C ALA A 34 9.62 1.27 -0.86
N ALA A 35 9.45 -0.04 -1.00
CA ALA A 35 10.50 -1.01 -0.66
C ALA A 35 11.70 -0.96 -1.61
N HIS A 36 11.49 -0.63 -2.90
CA HIS A 36 12.56 -0.50 -3.87
C HIS A 36 13.36 0.80 -3.70
N ALA A 37 12.68 1.89 -3.33
CA ALA A 37 13.29 3.20 -3.15
C ALA A 37 14.02 3.37 -1.80
N SER A 38 13.73 2.52 -0.82
CA SER A 38 14.24 2.60 0.56
C SER A 38 14.58 1.18 1.06
N GLU A 39 13.91 0.70 2.10
CA GLU A 39 14.06 -0.64 2.64
C GLU A 39 12.68 -1.32 2.79
N ARG A 40 12.67 -2.63 3.02
CA ARG A 40 11.43 -3.41 3.16
C ARG A 40 10.47 -2.88 4.23
N ILE A 41 10.97 -2.17 5.24
CA ILE A 41 10.14 -1.55 6.29
C ILE A 41 9.26 -0.42 5.73
N ALA A 42 9.69 0.25 4.66
CA ALA A 42 8.96 1.36 4.06
C ALA A 42 7.64 0.91 3.42
N ALA A 43 7.57 -0.32 2.87
CA ALA A 43 6.37 -0.87 2.24
C ALA A 43 5.11 -0.79 3.13
N PRO A 44 5.05 -1.46 4.31
CA PRO A 44 3.87 -1.40 5.15
C PRO A 44 3.61 0.00 5.73
N VAL A 45 4.67 0.77 6.01
CA VAL A 45 4.55 2.12 6.60
C VAL A 45 3.97 3.11 5.60
N ALA A 46 4.36 3.05 4.32
CA ALA A 46 3.83 3.89 3.25
C ALA A 46 2.34 3.62 2.98
N CYS A 47 1.94 2.34 2.95
CA CYS A 47 0.54 1.95 2.82
C CYS A 47 -0.31 2.46 4.01
N TRP A 48 0.19 2.32 5.24
CA TRP A 48 -0.50 2.82 6.43
C TRP A 48 -0.61 4.35 6.44
N LEU A 49 0.46 5.08 6.12
CA LEU A 49 0.44 6.55 6.03
C LEU A 49 -0.54 7.05 4.97
N SER A 50 -0.59 6.38 3.82
CA SER A 50 -1.50 6.70 2.73
C SER A 50 -2.97 6.57 3.15
N ALA A 51 -3.32 5.45 3.78
CA ALA A 51 -4.64 5.22 4.33
C ALA A 51 -5.00 6.25 5.41
N LYS A 52 -4.07 6.53 6.33
CA LYS A 52 -4.25 7.53 7.40
C LYS A 52 -4.45 8.94 6.86
N ALA A 53 -3.83 9.26 5.72
CA ALA A 53 -3.97 10.55 5.04
C ALA A 53 -5.24 10.65 4.16
N GLY A 54 -6.02 9.58 4.03
CA GLY A 54 -7.21 9.54 3.18
C GLY A 54 -6.91 9.71 1.69
N ARG A 55 -5.69 9.37 1.24
CA ARG A 55 -5.27 9.48 -0.16
C ARG A 55 -5.72 8.27 -0.95
N SER A 56 -6.04 8.47 -2.24
CA SER A 56 -6.25 7.35 -3.14
C SER A 56 -4.93 6.61 -3.40
N LEU A 57 -5.01 5.33 -3.76
CA LEU A 57 -3.82 4.53 -4.09
C LEU A 57 -3.02 5.15 -5.26
N GLU A 58 -3.70 5.71 -6.26
CA GLU A 58 -3.08 6.41 -7.37
C GLU A 58 -2.29 7.64 -6.91
N GLN A 59 -2.91 8.49 -6.08
CA GLN A 59 -2.27 9.69 -5.53
C GLN A 59 -1.09 9.34 -4.62
N SER A 60 -1.16 8.24 -3.89
CA SER A 60 -0.08 7.78 -3.03
C SER A 60 1.08 7.17 -3.82
N LEU A 61 0.80 6.41 -4.87
CA LEU A 61 1.84 5.86 -5.75
C LEU A 61 2.58 6.97 -6.50
N ALA A 62 1.86 7.99 -7.00
CA ALA A 62 2.49 9.16 -7.60
C ALA A 62 3.45 9.86 -6.64
N LEU A 63 3.01 10.10 -5.40
CA LEU A 63 3.85 10.71 -4.37
C LEU A 63 5.07 9.85 -4.02
N ALA A 64 4.90 8.53 -3.90
CA ALA A 64 6.02 7.63 -3.61
C ALA A 64 7.10 7.72 -4.69
N ARG A 65 6.71 7.78 -5.97
CA ARG A 65 7.63 7.97 -7.10
C ARG A 65 8.32 9.33 -7.08
N GLU A 66 7.60 10.40 -6.75
CA GLU A 66 8.17 11.73 -6.60
C GLU A 66 9.28 11.78 -5.53
N VAL A 67 9.07 11.10 -4.39
CA VAL A 67 10.07 10.99 -3.33
C VAL A 67 11.32 10.25 -3.82
N THR A 68 11.15 9.15 -4.57
CA THR A 68 12.27 8.39 -5.16
C THR A 68 13.09 9.22 -6.16
N GLN A 69 12.44 10.12 -6.90
CA GLN A 69 13.07 10.92 -7.96
C GLN A 69 13.68 12.24 -7.45
N ALA A 70 13.38 12.66 -6.23
CA ALA A 70 13.91 13.89 -5.66
C ALA A 70 15.40 13.72 -5.27
N PRO A 71 16.30 14.64 -5.69
CA PRO A 71 17.70 14.58 -5.29
C PRO A 71 17.82 14.86 -3.79
N GLY A 72 18.10 13.81 -3.00
CA GLY A 72 18.36 13.92 -1.55
C GLY A 72 17.58 12.95 -0.65
N ALA A 73 16.90 11.95 -1.20
CA ALA A 73 16.44 10.79 -0.42
C ALA A 73 17.60 9.81 -0.16
#